data_AF-A0A954K735-F1
#
_entry.id   AF-A0A954K735-F1
#
_cell.length_a   1.000
_cell.length_b   1.000
_cell.length_c   1.000
_cell.angle_alpha   90.00
_cell.angle_beta   90.00
_cell.angle_gamma   90.00
#
_symmetry.space_group_name_H-M   'P 1'
#
loop_
_entity.id
_entity.type
_entity.pdbx_description
1 polymer ?
#
loop_
_entity_poly.entity_id
_entity_poly.type
_entity_poly.pdbx_seq_one_letter_code
_entity_poly.pdbx_strand_id
1 'polypeptide(L)'
;MKNLIEDVTCAGCYCACDDIRIKTDGQQILEVQPPCAQGQDWFERAATTDQLSPQVQGRPVSQHDAIERAVELIQQAQAPLVTGLSQTSTDAQRAAV
;
A
#
# COMPACT_ATOMS: atom_id res chain seq x y z
N MET A 1 -8.33 -13.29 -17.84
CA MET A 1 -7.94 -12.77 -19.17
C MET A 1 -6.62 -12.05 -18.98
N LYS A 2 -5.64 -12.21 -19.87
CA LYS A 2 -4.40 -11.43 -19.77
C LYS A 2 -4.67 -10.01 -20.25
N ASN A 3 -4.62 -9.05 -19.34
CA ASN A 3 -4.83 -7.64 -19.62
C ASN A 3 -3.48 -6.92 -19.58
N LEU A 4 -3.29 -6.00 -20.54
CA LEU A 4 -2.20 -5.05 -20.53
C LEU A 4 -2.72 -3.74 -19.94
N ILE A 5 -2.02 -3.21 -18.96
CA ILE A 5 -2.23 -1.88 -18.40
C ILE A 5 -1.01 -1.05 -18.77
N GLU A 6 -1.23 0.04 -19.47
CA GLU A 6 -0.18 0.97 -19.92
C GLU A 6 -0.16 2.22 -19.02
N ASP A 7 0.89 3.02 -19.14
CA ASP A 7 1.07 4.29 -18.43
C ASP A 7 0.90 4.19 -16.90
N VAL A 8 1.38 3.10 -16.31
CA VAL A 8 1.32 2.89 -14.86
C VAL A 8 2.43 3.69 -14.17
N THR A 9 2.07 4.48 -13.17
CA THR A 9 3.04 5.19 -12.32
C THR A 9 3.70 4.26 -11.30
N CYS A 10 5.04 4.21 -11.30
CA CYS A 10 5.84 3.50 -10.31
C CYS A 10 6.02 4.34 -9.03
N ALA A 11 5.61 3.80 -7.88
CA ALA A 11 5.77 4.43 -6.56
C ALA A 11 6.97 3.91 -5.75
N GLY A 12 7.87 3.14 -6.37
CA GLY A 12 8.97 2.47 -5.66
C GLY A 12 9.99 3.41 -5.03
N CYS A 13 10.53 4.35 -5.81
CA CYS A 13 11.65 5.22 -5.40
C CYS A 13 11.34 6.72 -5.40
N TYR A 14 10.05 7.08 -5.58
CA TYR A 14 9.57 8.46 -5.67
C TYR A 14 9.95 9.24 -6.95
N CYS A 15 10.67 8.63 -7.91
CA CYS A 15 10.86 9.24 -9.24
C CYS A 15 9.56 9.34 -10.04
N ALA A 16 8.55 8.53 -9.70
CA ALA A 16 7.24 8.54 -10.33
C ALA A 16 7.27 8.32 -11.86
N CYS A 17 8.14 7.41 -12.35
CA CYS A 17 8.12 7.00 -13.76
C CYS A 17 6.71 6.50 -14.12
N ASP A 18 6.14 7.03 -15.19
CA ASP A 18 4.74 6.86 -15.59
C ASP A 18 4.58 6.10 -16.90
N ASP A 19 5.65 5.45 -17.38
CA ASP A 19 5.71 4.69 -18.63
C ASP A 19 5.73 3.17 -18.42
N ILE A 20 5.37 2.70 -17.22
CA ILE A 20 5.39 1.27 -16.88
C ILE A 20 4.19 0.57 -17.51
N ARG A 21 4.45 -0.53 -18.19
CA ARG A 21 3.45 -1.49 -18.68
C ARG A 21 3.39 -2.70 -17.76
N ILE A 22 2.19 -3.05 -17.34
CA ILE A 22 1.91 -4.21 -16.49
C ILE A 22 1.05 -5.21 -17.26
N LYS A 23 1.49 -6.46 -17.30
CA LYS A 23 0.67 -7.57 -17.74
C LYS A 23 0.10 -8.28 -16.52
N THR A 24 -1.22 -8.48 -16.48
CA THR A 24 -1.90 -9.16 -15.37
C THR A 24 -2.90 -10.18 -15.90
N ASP A 25 -3.19 -11.24 -15.13
CA ASP A 25 -4.32 -12.14 -15.40
C ASP A 25 -5.65 -11.68 -14.76
N GLY A 26 -5.62 -10.54 -14.06
CA GLY A 26 -6.73 -9.98 -13.28
C GLY A 26 -6.64 -10.29 -11.78
N GLN A 27 -5.72 -11.17 -11.36
CA GLN A 27 -5.48 -11.48 -9.95
C GLN A 27 -4.07 -11.08 -9.50
N GLN A 28 -3.08 -11.24 -10.38
CA GLN A 28 -1.68 -11.00 -10.06
C GLN A 28 -0.96 -10.29 -11.21
N ILE A 29 0.16 -9.65 -10.89
CA ILE A 29 1.09 -9.10 -11.86
C ILE A 29 1.91 -10.26 -12.43
N LEU A 30 1.91 -10.41 -13.76
CA LEU A 30 2.67 -11.43 -14.49
C LEU A 30 3.98 -10.88 -15.05
N GLU A 31 4.01 -9.59 -15.40
CA GLU A 31 5.15 -8.95 -16.05
C GLU A 31 5.10 -7.44 -15.87
N VAL A 32 6.27 -6.81 -15.75
CA VAL A 32 6.46 -5.37 -15.58
C VAL A 32 7.55 -4.89 -16.55
N GLN A 33 7.28 -3.87 -17.35
CA GLN A 33 8.24 -3.34 -18.32
C GLN A 33 8.14 -1.82 -18.54
N PRO A 34 9.25 -1.06 -18.64
CA PRO A 34 10.62 -1.45 -18.27
C PRO A 34 10.84 -1.30 -16.75
N PRO A 35 11.40 -2.30 -16.04
CA PRO A 35 11.72 -2.10 -14.63
C PRO A 35 13.13 -1.52 -14.45
N CYS A 36 13.28 -0.59 -13.50
CA CYS A 36 14.57 -0.40 -12.81
C CYS A 36 14.62 -1.31 -11.57
N ALA A 37 15.78 -1.45 -10.91
CA ALA A 37 15.91 -2.33 -9.74
C ALA A 37 14.87 -2.02 -8.63
N GLN A 38 14.65 -0.74 -8.29
CA GLN A 38 13.65 -0.36 -7.28
C GLN A 38 12.21 -0.56 -7.75
N GLY A 39 11.94 -0.44 -9.05
CA GLY A 39 10.62 -0.71 -9.62
C GLY A 39 10.29 -2.20 -9.61
N GLN A 40 11.27 -3.04 -9.94
CA GLN A 40 11.17 -4.49 -9.84
C GLN A 40 10.75 -4.89 -8.41
N ASP A 41 11.53 -4.47 -7.40
CA ASP A 41 11.24 -4.77 -5.99
C ASP A 41 9.85 -4.26 -5.57
N TRP A 42 9.45 -3.08 -6.03
CA TRP A 42 8.14 -2.49 -5.71
C TRP A 42 6.97 -3.34 -6.20
N PHE A 43 6.99 -3.75 -7.47
CA PHE A 43 5.88 -4.52 -8.05
C PHE A 43 5.89 -5.99 -7.60
N GLU A 44 7.05 -6.58 -7.31
CA GLU A 44 7.14 -7.94 -6.78
C GLU A 44 6.51 -8.07 -5.38
N ARG A 45 6.52 -7.01 -4.57
CA ARG A 45 5.82 -7.00 -3.27
C ARG A 45 4.33 -7.29 -3.38
N ALA A 46 3.69 -7.01 -4.52
CA ALA A 46 2.28 -7.33 -4.74
C ALA A 46 2.00 -8.84 -4.64
N ALA A 47 2.97 -9.69 -4.99
CA ALA A 47 2.83 -11.14 -4.91
C ALA A 47 3.11 -11.72 -3.51
N THR A 48 3.81 -10.97 -2.65
CA THR A 48 4.28 -11.44 -1.34
C THR A 48 3.59 -10.76 -0.16
N THR A 49 2.71 -9.80 -0.40
CA THR A 49 1.97 -9.14 0.67
C THR A 49 0.82 -10.06 1.08
N ASP A 50 1.05 -10.87 2.11
CA ASP A 50 -0.04 -11.55 2.81
C ASP A 50 -1.11 -10.52 3.19
N GLN A 51 -2.38 -10.92 3.13
CA GLN A 51 -3.46 -10.10 3.68
C GLN A 51 -3.17 -9.88 5.17
N LEU A 52 -2.67 -8.69 5.50
CA LEU A 52 -2.42 -8.29 6.88
C LEU A 52 -3.76 -8.31 7.60
N SER A 53 -3.94 -9.31 8.46
CA SER A 53 -5.09 -9.38 9.36
C SER A 53 -4.89 -8.36 10.47
N PRO A 54 -5.87 -7.49 10.76
CA PRO A 54 -5.78 -6.55 11.87
C PRO A 54 -5.53 -7.27 13.19
N GLN A 55 -4.69 -6.68 14.04
CA GLN A 55 -4.35 -7.25 15.34
C GLN A 55 -4.39 -6.20 16.44
N VAL A 56 -4.85 -6.61 17.62
CA VAL A 56 -4.74 -5.84 18.87
C VAL A 56 -3.93 -6.67 19.84
N GLN A 57 -2.79 -6.14 20.29
CA GLN A 57 -1.85 -6.83 21.20
C GLN A 57 -1.45 -8.23 20.68
N GLY A 58 -1.19 -8.33 19.37
CA GLY A 58 -0.77 -9.58 18.71
C GLY A 58 -1.89 -10.61 18.50
N ARG A 59 -3.14 -10.27 18.83
CA ARG A 59 -4.30 -11.14 18.60
C ARG A 59 -5.09 -10.68 17.37
N PRO A 60 -5.41 -11.57 16.42
CA PRO A 60 -6.28 -11.24 15.30
C PRO A 60 -7.63 -10.72 15.77
N VAL A 61 -8.12 -9.65 15.15
CA VAL A 61 -9.44 -9.05 15.42
C VAL A 61 -10.13 -8.69 14.11
N SER A 62 -11.42 -8.34 14.18
CA SER A 62 -12.11 -7.79 13.01
C SER A 62 -11.58 -6.40 12.65
N GLN A 63 -11.80 -5.98 11.40
CA GLN A 63 -11.44 -4.62 10.97
C GLN A 63 -12.20 -3.56 11.79
N HIS A 64 -13.47 -3.81 12.13
CA HIS A 64 -14.26 -2.92 12.96
C HIS A 64 -13.63 -2.74 14.34
N ASP A 65 -13.31 -3.84 15.03
CA ASP A 65 -12.71 -3.79 16.37
C ASP A 65 -11.33 -3.11 16.36
N ALA A 66 -10.54 -3.33 15.31
CA ALA A 66 -9.25 -2.65 15.14
C ALA A 66 -9.41 -1.13 14.99
N ILE A 67 -10.41 -0.69 14.22
CA ILE A 67 -10.72 0.74 14.04
C ILE A 67 -11.22 1.35 15.35
N GLU A 68 -12.18 0.72 16.03
CA GLU A 68 -12.69 1.20 17.32
C GLU A 68 -11.55 1.34 18.33
N ARG A 69 -10.66 0.34 18.42
CA ARG A 69 -9.49 0.40 19.31
C ARG A 69 -8.53 1.53 18.95
N ALA A 70 -8.31 1.79 17.67
CA ALA A 70 -7.47 2.90 17.22
C ALA A 70 -8.11 4.26 17.59
N VAL A 71 -9.42 4.41 17.43
CA VAL A 71 -10.17 5.61 17.81
C VAL A 71 -10.03 5.87 19.31
N GLU A 72 -10.22 4.86 20.16
CA GLU A 72 -10.03 4.99 21.60
C GLU A 72 -8.63 5.48 21.98
N LEU A 73 -7.58 4.90 21.37
CA LEU A 73 -6.18 5.28 21.62
C LEU A 73 -5.92 6.73 21.23
N ILE A 74 -6.43 7.15 20.08
CA ILE A 74 -6.25 8.52 19.57
C ILE A 74 -7.01 9.51 20.46
N GLN A 75 -8.24 9.21 20.87
CA GLN A 75 -9.03 10.08 21.76
C GLN A 75 -8.41 10.27 23.14
N GLN A 76 -7.70 9.26 23.65
CA GLN A 76 -7.02 9.31 24.95
C GLN A 76 -5.64 9.98 24.88
N ALA A 77 -5.08 10.17 23.68
CA ALA A 77 -3.76 10.75 23.51
C ALA A 77 -3.78 12.28 23.70
N GLN A 78 -2.83 12.81 24.46
CA GLN A 78 -2.66 14.27 24.62
C GLN A 78 -1.94 14.92 23.43
N ALA A 79 -1.06 14.17 22.77
CA ALA A 79 -0.27 14.61 21.64
C ALA A 79 0.00 13.43 20.69
N PRO A 80 -0.99 13.00 19.89
CA PRO A 80 -0.82 11.88 18.97
C PRO A 80 0.20 12.21 17.87
N LEU A 81 1.06 11.24 17.53
CA LEU A 81 2.00 11.33 16.41
C LEU A 81 1.50 10.45 15.26
N VAL A 82 1.26 11.07 14.11
CA VAL A 82 0.96 10.38 12.85
C VAL A 82 2.21 10.45 11.96
N THR A 83 2.76 9.30 11.56
CA THR A 83 4.02 9.22 10.78
C THR A 83 4.02 8.02 9.82
N GLY A 84 5.03 7.95 8.94
CA GLY A 84 5.29 6.82 8.03
C GLY A 84 4.64 6.92 6.64
N LEU A 85 3.80 7.94 6.38
CA LEU A 85 2.94 8.09 5.21
C LEU A 85 3.67 8.26 3.84
N SER A 86 4.97 8.01 3.73
CA SER A 86 5.76 8.29 2.52
C SER A 86 5.34 7.47 1.30
N GLN A 87 4.78 6.28 1.49
CA GLN A 87 4.31 5.38 0.41
C GLN A 87 2.78 5.31 0.31
N THR A 88 2.06 6.35 0.75
CA THR A 88 0.60 6.46 0.59
C THR A 88 0.22 7.59 -0.37
N SER A 89 -1.03 7.62 -0.83
CA SER A 89 -1.52 8.68 -1.71
C SER A 89 -1.63 10.02 -0.97
N THR A 90 -1.63 11.12 -1.73
CA THR A 90 -1.87 12.46 -1.17
C THR A 90 -3.24 12.59 -0.51
N ASP A 91 -4.23 11.85 -0.99
CA ASP A 91 -5.58 11.84 -0.41
C ASP A 91 -5.57 11.16 0.97
N ALA A 92 -4.83 10.07 1.11
CA ALA A 92 -4.63 9.40 2.40
C ALA A 92 -3.83 10.27 3.37
N GLN A 93 -2.80 10.99 2.88
CA GLN A 93 -2.07 11.96 3.72
C GLN A 93 -2.97 13.08 4.21
N ARG A 94 -3.79 13.66 3.33
CA ARG A 94 -4.76 14.72 3.68
C ARG A 94 -5.84 14.24 4.64
N ALA A 95 -6.24 12.97 4.56
CA ALA A 95 -7.21 12.41 5.50
C ALA A 95 -6.59 12.18 6.91
N ALA A 96 -5.27 12.06 7.00
CA ALA A 96 -4.57 11.74 8.23
C ALA A 96 -4.22 12.96 9.10
N VAL A 97 -4.10 14.16 8.50
CA VAL A 97 -3.72 15.43 9.16
C VAL A 97 -4.59 16.60 8.71
#